data_AF-A0A2H0UA21-F1
#
_entry.id   AF-A0A2H0UA21-F1
#
_cell.length_a   1.000
_cell.length_b   1.000
_cell.length_c   1.000
_cell.angle_alpha   90.00
_cell.angle_beta   90.00
_cell.angle_gamma   90.00
#
_symmetry.space_group_name_H-M   'P 1'
#
loop_
_entity.id
_entity.type
_entity.pdbx_description
1 polymer ?
#
loop_
_entity_poly.entity_id
_entity_poly.type
_entity_poly.pdbx_seq_one_letter_code
_entity_poly.pdbx_strand_id
1 'polypeptide(L)'
;MDTTGRNILIAVFIVLLIGLVVWAAWTRNGESTNGARTPPIGTIPPPATPPPPPPAATASVRIALLDTEHVTTGPERGCDRLVMATYTVSTTTMHLTAALGTLFGLEEEEIGSWHNFIARTNDTLSFDRALVEDGTAHIYLSGSLSGLAGVCDGPRARIQIEETALQFPTVQTVQLYLNEQPTTLTPDQSGS
;
A
#
# COMPACT_ATOMS: atom_id res chain seq x y z
N MET A 1 46.37 -33.77 15.72
CA MET A 1 46.22 -33.37 14.30
C MET A 1 44.76 -33.55 13.95
N ASP A 2 43.97 -32.51 14.22
CA ASP A 2 42.50 -32.55 14.19
C ASP A 2 41.95 -32.50 12.77
N THR A 3 41.17 -33.53 12.44
CA THR A 3 40.49 -33.76 11.15
C THR A 3 39.49 -32.66 10.79
N THR A 4 39.07 -31.84 11.76
CA THR A 4 38.05 -30.80 11.60
C THR A 4 38.56 -29.56 10.83
N GLY A 5 39.85 -29.20 10.97
CA GLY A 5 40.42 -28.02 10.28
C GLY A 5 40.63 -28.21 8.78
N ARG A 6 40.77 -29.47 8.33
CA ARG A 6 40.99 -29.81 6.91
C ARG A 6 39.72 -29.72 6.07
N ASN A 7 38.54 -29.92 6.68
CA ASN A 7 37.27 -29.92 5.96
C ASN A 7 36.74 -28.50 5.69
N ILE A 8 37.04 -27.53 6.56
CA ILE A 8 36.66 -26.12 6.37
C ILE A 8 37.50 -25.48 5.26
N LEU A 9 38.79 -25.81 5.17
CA LEU A 9 39.67 -25.33 4.10
C LEU A 9 39.28 -25.84 2.70
N ILE A 10 38.76 -27.07 2.61
CA ILE A 10 38.29 -27.65 1.34
C ILE A 10 36.97 -26.99 0.89
N ALA A 11 36.04 -26.72 1.81
CA ALA A 11 34.76 -26.08 1.48
C ALA A 11 34.92 -24.65 0.96
N VAL A 12 35.84 -23.87 1.53
CA VAL A 12 36.12 -22.48 1.07
C VAL A 12 36.74 -22.48 -0.32
N PHE A 13 37.61 -23.45 -0.64
CA PHE A 13 38.21 -23.57 -1.97
C PHE A 13 37.19 -23.91 -3.06
N ILE A 14 36.19 -24.75 -2.75
CA ILE A 14 35.13 -25.13 -3.71
C ILE A 14 34.23 -23.93 -4.04
N VAL A 15 33.85 -23.14 -3.04
CA VAL A 15 33.01 -21.95 -3.24
C VAL A 15 33.74 -20.88 -4.07
N LEU A 16 35.04 -20.67 -3.83
CA LEU A 16 35.87 -19.75 -4.61
C LEU A 16 36.07 -20.23 -6.06
N LEU A 17 36.24 -21.53 -6.29
CA LEU A 17 36.33 -22.09 -7.65
C LEU A 17 35.03 -21.93 -8.43
N ILE A 18 33.87 -22.12 -7.80
CA ILE A 18 32.56 -21.93 -8.45
C ILE A 18 32.35 -20.44 -8.80
N GLY A 19 32.69 -19.52 -7.91
CA GLY A 19 32.61 -18.07 -8.18
C GLY A 19 33.48 -17.61 -9.36
N LEU A 20 34.70 -18.17 -9.49
CA LEU A 20 35.61 -17.86 -10.60
C LEU A 20 35.11 -18.40 -11.95
N VAL A 21 34.47 -19.57 -11.96
CA VAL A 21 33.90 -20.16 -13.19
C VAL A 21 32.69 -19.37 -13.69
N VAL A 22 31.82 -18.90 -12.77
CA VAL A 22 30.65 -18.07 -13.13
C VAL A 22 31.09 -16.69 -13.65
N TRP A 23 32.12 -16.08 -13.05
CA TRP A 23 32.67 -14.80 -13.54
C TRP A 23 33.35 -14.92 -14.92
N ALA A 24 34.06 -16.03 -15.18
CA ALA A 24 34.67 -16.29 -16.48
C ALA A 24 33.64 -16.60 -17.59
N ALA A 25 32.48 -17.17 -17.25
CA ALA A 25 31.40 -17.44 -18.21
C ALA A 25 30.66 -16.16 -18.64
N TRP A 26 30.56 -15.16 -17.76
CA TRP A 26 29.89 -13.89 -18.06
C TRP A 26 30.73 -12.92 -18.89
N THR A 27 32.06 -13.08 -18.93
CA THR A 27 32.97 -12.15 -19.65
C THR A 27 33.32 -12.57 -21.08
N ARG A 28 32.90 -13.76 -21.54
CA ARG A 28 33.27 -14.30 -22.86
C ARG A 28 32.22 -14.14 -23.98
N ASN A 29 31.06 -13.55 -23.73
CA ASN A 29 30.02 -13.36 -24.75
C ASN A 29 30.12 -12.00 -25.47
N GLY A 30 31.35 -11.60 -25.84
CA GLY A 30 31.59 -10.49 -26.76
C GLY A 30 31.80 -11.01 -28.18
N GLU A 31 31.28 -10.28 -29.15
CA GLU A 31 31.52 -10.38 -30.61
C GLU A 31 30.77 -11.46 -31.38
N SER A 32 29.53 -11.11 -31.78
CA SER A 32 28.94 -11.58 -33.03
C SER A 32 29.12 -10.49 -34.10
N THR A 33 30.23 -10.52 -34.83
CA THR A 33 30.44 -9.69 -36.03
C THR A 33 29.82 -10.39 -37.24
N ASN A 34 28.56 -10.09 -37.53
CA ASN A 34 27.98 -10.38 -38.84
C ASN A 34 28.28 -9.22 -39.80
N GLY A 35 29.01 -9.53 -40.87
CA GLY A 35 29.37 -8.57 -41.92
C GLY A 35 28.13 -8.00 -42.62
N ALA A 36 27.96 -6.69 -42.51
CA ALA A 36 26.96 -5.94 -43.26
C ALA A 36 27.43 -5.76 -44.71
N ARG A 37 26.74 -6.40 -45.66
CA ARG A 37 26.63 -5.87 -47.03
C ARG A 37 25.62 -4.73 -46.98
N THR A 38 26.03 -3.53 -47.36
CA THR A 38 25.15 -2.35 -47.50
C THR A 38 24.25 -2.53 -48.72
N PRO A 39 22.91 -2.69 -48.57
CA PRO A 39 21.99 -2.44 -49.66
C PRO A 39 21.94 -0.93 -49.97
N PRO A 40 21.59 -0.54 -51.21
CA PRO A 40 21.43 0.87 -51.57
C PRO A 40 20.39 1.53 -50.65
N ILE A 41 20.75 2.71 -50.13
CA ILE A 41 19.92 3.53 -49.24
C ILE A 41 18.66 3.95 -50.02
N GLY A 42 17.59 3.19 -49.83
CA GLY A 42 16.24 3.70 -50.00
C GLY A 42 15.92 4.57 -48.79
N THR A 43 15.42 5.78 -49.03
CA THR A 43 14.92 6.69 -47.99
C THR A 43 13.80 5.99 -47.22
N ILE A 44 14.12 5.40 -46.07
CA ILE A 44 13.11 4.84 -45.17
C ILE A 44 12.38 6.04 -44.55
N PRO A 45 11.06 6.18 -44.72
CA PRO A 45 10.33 7.21 -44.00
C PRO A 45 10.55 7.04 -42.50
N PRO A 46 10.63 8.13 -41.72
CA PRO A 46 10.85 8.05 -40.28
C PRO A 46 9.81 7.11 -39.64
N PRO A 47 10.20 6.31 -38.62
CA PRO A 47 9.26 5.46 -37.90
C PRO A 47 8.08 6.31 -37.44
N ALA A 48 6.87 5.90 -37.81
CA ALA A 48 5.66 6.54 -37.30
C ALA A 48 5.69 6.50 -35.77
N THR A 49 5.49 7.65 -35.13
CA THR A 49 5.41 7.77 -33.67
C THR A 49 4.34 6.79 -33.15
N PRO A 50 4.60 5.99 -32.11
CA PRO A 50 3.55 5.15 -31.54
C PRO A 50 2.38 6.03 -31.10
N PRO A 51 1.12 5.58 -31.31
CA PRO A 51 -0.03 6.34 -30.84
C PRO A 51 0.06 6.55 -29.32
N PRO A 52 -0.44 7.69 -28.80
CA PRO A 52 -0.45 7.94 -27.38
C PRO A 52 -1.18 6.80 -26.64
N PRO A 53 -0.68 6.34 -25.48
CA PRO A 53 -1.35 5.31 -24.72
C PRO A 53 -2.78 5.75 -24.36
N PRO A 54 -3.76 4.84 -24.36
CA PRO A 54 -5.11 5.15 -23.90
C PRO A 54 -5.09 5.79 -22.49
N PRO A 55 -6.00 6.72 -22.18
CA PRO A 55 -6.14 7.24 -20.83
C PRO A 55 -6.30 6.10 -19.82
N ALA A 56 -5.61 6.19 -18.68
CA ALA A 56 -5.76 5.23 -17.61
C ALA A 56 -7.21 5.21 -17.11
N ALA A 57 -7.78 4.02 -16.95
CA ALA A 57 -9.16 3.87 -16.48
C ALA A 57 -9.27 4.19 -14.98
N THR A 58 -10.36 4.87 -14.60
CA THR A 58 -10.62 5.33 -13.23
C THR A 58 -11.96 4.84 -12.69
N ALA A 59 -12.03 4.59 -11.39
CA ALA A 59 -13.24 4.26 -10.63
C ALA A 59 -13.46 5.26 -9.48
N SER A 60 -14.65 5.26 -8.89
CA SER A 60 -14.97 6.08 -7.72
C SER A 60 -15.06 5.21 -6.47
N VAL A 61 -14.43 5.65 -5.40
CA VAL A 61 -14.55 5.08 -4.05
C VAL A 61 -15.00 6.18 -3.09
N ARG A 62 -15.51 5.81 -1.91
CA ARG A 62 -15.77 6.78 -0.85
C ARG A 62 -14.83 6.58 0.32
N ILE A 63 -14.65 7.61 1.14
CA ILE A 63 -13.98 7.51 2.44
C ILE A 63 -14.88 8.13 3.49
N ALA A 64 -14.75 7.65 4.72
CA ALA A 64 -15.48 8.16 5.86
C ALA A 64 -14.75 9.35 6.48
N LEU A 65 -15.43 10.49 6.55
CA LEU A 65 -15.07 11.69 7.30
C LEU A 65 -16.09 11.92 8.42
N LEU A 66 -15.74 12.76 9.39
CA LEU A 66 -16.59 13.01 10.55
C LEU A 66 -17.00 14.48 10.66
N ASP A 67 -18.30 14.69 10.82
CA ASP A 67 -18.91 15.97 11.15
C ASP A 67 -19.02 16.09 12.67
N THR A 68 -18.08 16.84 13.26
CA THR A 68 -18.00 17.05 14.70
C THR A 68 -18.92 18.16 15.19
N GLU A 69 -19.50 18.96 14.29
CA GLU A 69 -20.44 20.03 14.60
C GLU A 69 -21.91 19.58 14.50
N HIS A 70 -22.15 18.36 14.01
CA HIS A 70 -23.47 17.73 13.85
C HIS A 70 -24.41 18.53 12.92
N VAL A 71 -23.85 19.26 11.97
CA VAL A 71 -24.60 20.09 11.01
C VAL A 71 -25.19 19.28 9.85
N THR A 72 -24.63 18.10 9.56
CA THR A 72 -25.08 17.18 8.51
C THR A 72 -26.20 16.27 9.02
N THR A 73 -26.90 15.61 8.11
CA THR A 73 -27.89 14.57 8.42
C THR A 73 -27.31 13.14 8.33
N GLY A 74 -25.98 13.00 8.40
CA GLY A 74 -25.32 11.71 8.42
C GLY A 74 -25.72 10.87 9.64
N PRO A 75 -25.62 9.53 9.58
CA PRO A 75 -25.90 8.69 10.74
C PRO A 75 -24.91 9.02 11.88
N GLU A 76 -25.41 8.97 13.10
CA GLU A 76 -24.58 9.13 14.30
C GLU A 76 -23.64 7.93 14.45
N ARG A 77 -22.35 8.22 14.64
CA ARG A 77 -21.31 7.22 14.90
C ARG A 77 -20.38 7.75 15.98
N GLY A 78 -20.42 7.11 17.15
CA GLY A 78 -19.63 7.55 18.29
C GLY A 78 -20.04 8.97 18.72
N CYS A 79 -19.09 9.90 18.69
CA CYS A 79 -19.31 11.29 19.11
C CYS A 79 -19.80 12.21 17.99
N ASP A 80 -19.88 11.74 16.74
CA ASP A 80 -20.00 12.58 15.55
C ASP A 80 -21.01 12.02 14.54
N ARG A 81 -21.17 12.72 13.42
CA ARG A 81 -21.94 12.23 12.27
C ARG A 81 -21.03 11.79 11.13
N LEU A 82 -21.40 10.71 10.47
CA LEU A 82 -20.65 10.18 9.34
C LEU A 82 -20.92 10.97 8.06
N VAL A 83 -19.85 11.32 7.35
CA VAL A 83 -19.90 11.89 6.00
C VAL A 83 -19.08 11.01 5.05
N MET A 84 -19.69 10.52 3.97
CA MET A 84 -18.99 9.72 2.96
C MET A 84 -18.56 10.59 1.78
N ALA A 85 -17.28 10.96 1.72
CA ALA A 85 -16.71 11.76 0.65
C ALA A 85 -16.25 10.89 -0.54
N THR A 86 -16.45 11.34 -1.78
CA THR A 86 -16.14 10.54 -2.99
C THR A 86 -14.79 10.94 -3.59
N TYR A 87 -13.98 9.95 -3.95
CA TYR A 87 -12.66 10.10 -4.55
C TYR A 87 -12.53 9.24 -5.81
N THR A 88 -11.74 9.73 -6.77
CA THR A 88 -11.40 8.99 -7.99
C THR A 88 -10.09 8.23 -7.81
N VAL A 89 -10.08 6.95 -8.16
CA VAL A 89 -8.93 6.05 -8.04
C VAL A 89 -8.71 5.28 -9.35
N SER A 90 -7.52 4.70 -9.53
CA SER A 90 -7.24 3.82 -10.67
C SER A 90 -8.07 2.53 -10.61
N THR A 91 -8.63 2.07 -11.74
CA THR A 91 -9.35 0.77 -11.81
C THR A 91 -8.44 -0.44 -11.67
N THR A 92 -7.12 -0.25 -11.75
CA THR A 92 -6.16 -1.35 -11.60
C THR A 92 -5.99 -1.80 -10.14
N THR A 93 -6.51 -1.02 -9.19
CA THR A 93 -6.40 -1.28 -7.75
C THR A 93 -7.70 -1.89 -7.23
N MET A 94 -7.60 -2.85 -6.30
CA MET A 94 -8.77 -3.35 -5.58
C MET A 94 -9.48 -2.20 -4.85
N HIS A 95 -10.81 -2.06 -5.01
CA HIS A 95 -11.54 -0.90 -4.52
C HIS A 95 -11.45 -0.68 -3.01
N LEU A 96 -11.48 -1.75 -2.20
CA LEU A 96 -11.30 -1.64 -0.74
C LEU A 96 -9.91 -1.10 -0.39
N THR A 97 -8.87 -1.68 -0.97
CA THR A 97 -7.48 -1.22 -0.81
C THR A 97 -7.30 0.22 -1.28
N ALA A 98 -7.93 0.60 -2.40
CA ALA A 98 -7.88 1.96 -2.91
C ALA A 98 -8.59 2.95 -1.98
N ALA A 99 -9.74 2.60 -1.41
CA ALA A 99 -10.47 3.46 -0.48
C ALA A 99 -9.69 3.69 0.82
N LEU A 100 -9.17 2.61 1.43
CA LEU A 100 -8.36 2.70 2.65
C LEU A 100 -7.03 3.42 2.39
N GLY A 101 -6.36 3.10 1.27
CA GLY A 101 -5.16 3.83 0.85
C GLY A 101 -5.42 5.33 0.63
N THR A 102 -6.60 5.68 0.11
CA THR A 102 -7.01 7.09 -0.02
C THR A 102 -7.21 7.74 1.36
N LEU A 103 -7.91 7.07 2.29
CA LEU A 103 -8.14 7.59 3.65
C LEU A 103 -6.82 7.88 4.40
N PHE A 104 -5.89 6.93 4.38
CA PHE A 104 -4.57 7.07 5.04
C PHE A 104 -3.60 7.96 4.27
N GLY A 105 -3.82 8.17 2.97
CA GLY A 105 -2.97 9.03 2.13
C GLY A 105 -3.31 10.51 2.23
N LEU A 106 -4.38 10.89 2.93
CA LEU A 106 -4.75 12.28 3.16
C LEU A 106 -3.97 12.84 4.35
N GLU A 107 -3.25 13.94 4.10
CA GLU A 107 -2.40 14.60 5.10
C GLU A 107 -3.19 15.66 5.88
N GLU A 108 -4.28 16.18 5.32
CA GLU A 108 -5.11 17.19 5.96
C GLU A 108 -6.07 16.58 6.98
N GLU A 109 -6.07 17.14 8.19
CA GLU A 109 -7.06 16.81 9.24
C GLU A 109 -8.45 17.35 8.93
N GLU A 110 -8.56 18.35 8.06
CA GLU A 110 -9.81 19.02 7.68
C GLU A 110 -9.98 18.99 6.17
N ILE A 111 -11.11 18.44 5.72
CA ILE A 111 -11.47 18.33 4.31
C ILE A 111 -12.80 19.04 4.12
N GLY A 112 -12.72 20.31 3.73
CA GLY A 112 -13.88 21.21 3.76
C GLY A 112 -14.27 21.51 5.21
N SER A 113 -15.46 21.05 5.62
CA SER A 113 -15.98 21.21 6.99
C SER A 113 -15.93 19.93 7.81
N TRP A 114 -15.32 18.86 7.29
CA TRP A 114 -15.31 17.53 7.90
C TRP A 114 -13.91 17.13 8.30
N HIS A 115 -13.82 16.27 9.31
CA HIS A 115 -12.55 15.93 9.93
C HIS A 115 -12.06 14.53 9.52
N ASN A 116 -10.75 14.44 9.26
CA ASN A 116 -9.99 13.22 9.08
C ASN A 116 -9.08 12.97 10.29
N PHE A 117 -9.54 12.17 11.25
CA PHE A 117 -8.75 11.83 12.43
C PHE A 117 -7.61 10.84 12.12
N ILE A 118 -7.66 10.13 10.99
CA ILE A 118 -6.55 9.28 10.54
C ILE A 118 -5.31 10.12 10.21
N ALA A 119 -5.48 11.31 9.62
CA ALA A 119 -4.37 12.20 9.29
C ALA A 119 -3.47 12.52 10.50
N ARG A 120 -4.06 12.66 11.69
CA ARG A 120 -3.35 12.88 12.97
C ARG A 120 -2.41 11.74 13.38
N THR A 121 -2.62 10.57 12.79
CA THR A 121 -1.93 9.32 13.15
C THR A 121 -0.92 8.91 12.08
N ASN A 122 -0.84 9.60 10.93
CA ASN A 122 -0.06 9.16 9.77
C ASN A 122 1.45 9.01 10.05
N ASP A 123 1.98 9.74 11.04
CA ASP A 123 3.39 9.61 11.46
C ASP A 123 3.69 8.31 12.19
N THR A 124 2.68 7.65 12.76
CA THR A 124 2.85 6.48 13.62
C THR A 124 2.04 5.27 13.19
N LEU A 125 0.97 5.44 12.44
CA LEU A 125 0.07 4.40 11.97
C LEU A 125 0.02 4.40 10.45
N SER A 126 0.15 3.22 9.84
CA SER A 126 0.08 3.08 8.39
C SER A 126 -0.86 1.96 7.98
N PHE A 127 -1.53 2.15 6.85
CA PHE A 127 -2.25 1.09 6.16
C PHE A 127 -1.28 0.22 5.36
N ASP A 128 -1.33 -1.10 5.60
CA ASP A 128 -0.52 -2.07 4.85
C ASP A 128 -1.35 -2.72 3.74
N ARG A 129 -2.42 -3.45 4.12
CA ARG A 129 -3.25 -4.19 3.17
C ARG A 129 -4.66 -4.44 3.68
N ALA A 130 -5.56 -4.79 2.77
CA ALA A 130 -6.90 -5.26 3.08
C ALA A 130 -7.27 -6.46 2.21
N LEU A 131 -7.98 -7.41 2.80
CA LEU A 131 -8.49 -8.63 2.16
C LEU A 131 -9.96 -8.79 2.55
N VAL A 132 -10.77 -9.43 1.70
CA VAL A 132 -12.15 -9.77 2.02
C VAL A 132 -12.29 -11.29 1.92
N GLU A 133 -12.63 -11.92 3.04
CA GLU A 133 -12.80 -13.36 3.16
C GLU A 133 -14.14 -13.63 3.87
N ASP A 134 -15.01 -14.42 3.23
CA ASP A 134 -16.33 -14.78 3.78
C ASP A 134 -17.17 -13.60 4.30
N GLY A 135 -17.09 -12.45 3.63
CA GLY A 135 -17.80 -11.23 4.00
C GLY A 135 -17.13 -10.39 5.09
N THR A 136 -15.99 -10.83 5.64
CA THR A 136 -15.20 -10.06 6.60
C THR A 136 -14.06 -9.33 5.88
N ALA A 137 -13.98 -8.02 6.06
CA ALA A 137 -12.80 -7.26 5.65
C ALA A 137 -11.71 -7.36 6.72
N HIS A 138 -10.62 -8.05 6.40
CA HIS A 138 -9.41 -8.12 7.21
C HIS A 138 -8.49 -6.96 6.84
N ILE A 139 -8.36 -5.98 7.72
CA ILE A 139 -7.58 -4.76 7.49
C ILE A 139 -6.33 -4.80 8.35
N TYR A 140 -5.17 -4.73 7.71
CA TYR A 140 -3.87 -4.83 8.34
C TYR A 140 -3.22 -3.45 8.37
N LEU A 141 -2.82 -3.06 9.58
CA LEU A 141 -2.16 -1.81 9.91
C LEU A 141 -0.81 -2.11 10.55
N SER A 142 0.12 -1.19 10.40
CA SER A 142 1.46 -1.26 11.01
C SER A 142 1.74 -0.01 11.85
N GLY A 143 2.61 -0.16 12.85
CA GLY A 143 3.04 0.93 13.72
C GLY A 143 2.26 1.01 15.04
N SER A 144 1.86 2.21 15.45
CA SER A 144 1.12 2.49 16.69
C SER A 144 0.06 3.58 16.47
N LEU A 145 -1.07 3.45 17.18
CA LEU A 145 -2.09 4.49 17.22
C LEU A 145 -1.70 5.57 18.23
N SER A 146 -1.17 6.69 17.73
CA SER A 146 -0.67 7.83 18.52
C SER A 146 -1.18 9.15 17.92
N GLY A 147 -0.97 10.28 18.61
CA GLY A 147 -1.42 11.61 18.15
C GLY A 147 -2.91 11.93 18.41
N LEU A 148 -3.65 10.98 18.98
CA LEU A 148 -5.06 11.14 19.33
C LEU A 148 -5.22 11.62 20.77
N ALA A 149 -6.06 12.63 20.98
CA ALA A 149 -6.26 13.24 22.29
C ALA A 149 -7.75 13.24 22.68
N GLY A 150 -8.06 12.71 23.85
CA GLY A 150 -9.42 12.70 24.39
C GLY A 150 -10.22 11.43 24.05
N VAL A 151 -11.37 11.31 24.69
CA VAL A 151 -12.14 10.06 24.75
C VAL A 151 -12.79 9.67 23.43
N CYS A 152 -13.02 10.64 22.53
CA CYS A 152 -13.64 10.41 21.24
C CYS A 152 -12.63 10.06 20.14
N ASP A 153 -11.38 10.50 20.25
CA ASP A 153 -10.43 10.47 19.12
C ASP A 153 -10.04 9.05 18.71
N GLY A 154 -9.76 8.17 19.68
CA GLY A 154 -9.52 6.73 19.41
C GLY A 154 -10.68 6.08 18.64
N PRO A 155 -11.93 6.14 19.17
CA PRO A 155 -13.11 5.69 18.44
C PRO A 155 -13.30 6.33 17.06
N ARG A 156 -13.00 7.63 16.89
CA ARG A 156 -13.14 8.34 15.61
C ARG A 156 -12.25 7.75 14.51
N ALA A 157 -10.96 7.56 14.80
CA ALA A 157 -10.02 6.93 13.87
C ALA A 157 -10.53 5.54 13.44
N ARG A 158 -10.94 4.71 14.40
CA ARG A 158 -11.49 3.39 14.10
C ARG A 158 -12.75 3.46 13.23
N ILE A 159 -13.71 4.33 13.57
CA ILE A 159 -14.96 4.50 12.82
C ILE A 159 -14.68 4.84 11.36
N GLN A 160 -13.70 5.71 11.08
CA GLN A 160 -13.37 6.08 9.70
C GLN A 160 -12.85 4.89 8.90
N ILE A 161 -12.02 4.04 9.51
CA ILE A 161 -11.51 2.82 8.86
C ILE A 161 -12.67 1.84 8.59
N GLU A 162 -13.49 1.57 9.61
CA GLU A 162 -14.61 0.62 9.53
C GLU A 162 -15.64 1.06 8.48
N GLU A 163 -16.06 2.32 8.51
CA GLU A 163 -17.10 2.84 7.61
C GLU A 163 -16.62 2.97 6.16
N THR A 164 -15.32 3.26 5.98
CA THR A 164 -14.69 3.19 4.66
C THR A 164 -14.72 1.76 4.11
N ALA A 165 -14.59 0.73 4.95
CA ALA A 165 -14.67 -0.65 4.49
C ALA A 165 -16.12 -1.14 4.29
N LEU A 166 -17.03 -0.79 5.21
CA LEU A 166 -18.43 -1.22 5.20
C LEU A 166 -19.26 -0.64 4.05
N GLN A 167 -18.73 0.33 3.31
CA GLN A 167 -19.41 0.86 2.13
C GLN A 167 -19.60 -0.17 1.01
N PHE A 168 -18.80 -1.24 1.00
CA PHE A 168 -18.78 -2.23 -0.06
C PHE A 168 -19.77 -3.35 0.25
N PRO A 169 -20.67 -3.72 -0.69
CA PRO A 169 -21.74 -4.69 -0.43
C PRO A 169 -21.23 -6.10 -0.13
N THR A 170 -19.98 -6.41 -0.47
CA THR A 170 -19.31 -7.68 -0.15
C THR A 170 -18.74 -7.70 1.27
N VAL A 171 -18.73 -6.58 1.99
CA VAL A 171 -18.20 -6.45 3.35
C VAL A 171 -19.36 -6.32 4.32
N GLN A 172 -19.49 -7.29 5.21
CA GLN A 172 -20.53 -7.39 6.24
C GLN A 172 -19.97 -7.03 7.62
N THR A 173 -18.70 -7.34 7.85
CA THR A 173 -17.97 -7.11 9.10
C THR A 173 -16.55 -6.66 8.80
N VAL A 174 -15.90 -6.05 9.80
CA VAL A 174 -14.52 -5.58 9.71
C VAL A 174 -13.73 -6.18 10.88
N GLN A 175 -12.57 -6.75 10.59
CA GLN A 175 -11.59 -7.17 11.58
C GLN A 175 -10.29 -6.42 11.35
N LEU A 176 -9.84 -5.70 12.37
CA LEU A 176 -8.60 -4.92 12.32
C LEU A 176 -7.45 -5.73 12.91
N TYR A 177 -6.28 -5.57 12.30
CA TYR A 177 -5.01 -6.13 12.76
C TYR A 177 -4.00 -5.00 12.86
N LEU A 178 -3.33 -4.86 14.00
CA LEU A 178 -2.20 -3.95 14.19
C LEU A 178 -0.95 -4.80 14.44
N ASN A 179 0.08 -4.62 13.59
CA ASN A 179 1.30 -5.42 13.64
C ASN A 179 0.99 -6.93 13.62
N GLU A 180 0.12 -7.35 12.69
CA GLU A 180 -0.35 -8.74 12.50
C GLU A 180 -1.18 -9.33 13.66
N GLN A 181 -1.53 -8.54 14.68
CA GLN A 181 -2.34 -8.99 15.81
C GLN A 181 -3.75 -8.40 15.77
N PRO A 182 -4.82 -9.19 16.02
CA PRO A 182 -6.18 -8.66 16.13
C PRO A 182 -6.26 -7.51 17.14
N THR A 183 -6.98 -6.45 16.79
CA THR A 183 -7.06 -5.25 17.63
C THR A 183 -8.44 -4.59 17.55
N THR A 184 -8.76 -3.79 18.57
CA THR A 184 -9.89 -2.85 18.57
C THR A 184 -9.45 -1.41 18.32
N LEU A 185 -8.17 -1.19 17.99
CA LEU A 185 -7.52 0.11 17.80
C LEU A 185 -7.71 1.07 18.98
N THR A 186 -7.39 0.62 20.18
CA THR A 186 -7.26 1.51 21.34
C THR A 186 -5.87 2.18 21.33
N PRO A 187 -5.75 3.49 21.60
CA PRO A 187 -4.46 4.16 21.72
C PRO A 187 -3.56 3.44 22.72
N ASP A 188 -2.26 3.35 22.40
CA ASP A 188 -1.29 2.83 23.36
C ASP A 188 -1.22 3.79 24.55
N GLN A 189 -1.58 3.30 25.74
CA GLN A 189 -1.60 4.09 26.98
C GLN A 189 -0.19 4.34 27.54
N SER A 190 0.86 4.05 26.76
CA SER A 190 2.26 4.11 27.19
C SER A 190 2.84 5.53 27.28
N GLY A 191 2.05 6.58 27.02
CA GLY A 191 2.43 7.98 27.20
C GLY A 191 1.65 8.67 28.32
N SER A 192 2.12 8.57 29.56
CA SER A 192 1.77 9.47 30.68
C SER A 192 3.00 9.75 31.52
#